data_AF-A0A814YTF2-F1
#
_entry.id   AF-A0A814YTF2-F1
#
_cell.length_a   1.000
_cell.length_b   1.000
_cell.length_c   1.000
_cell.angle_alpha   90.00
_cell.angle_beta   90.00
_cell.angle_gamma   90.00
#
_symmetry.space_group_name_H-M   'P 1'
#
loop_
_entity.id
_entity.type
_entity.pdbx_description
1 polymer ?
#
loop_
_entity_poly.entity_id
_entity_poly.type
_entity_poly.pdbx_seq_one_letter_code
_entity_poly.pdbx_strand_id
1 'polypeptide(L)'
;MPKLLAKVEGTGNGIKTVIVNASAIAKALSRPTTYVTKFFGCELGAQVQMNAKDDRYIVNGSHDCEKLQNLLDAFIKRFVLCPNCDNPETRLVCLVL
;
A
#
# COMPACT_ATOMS: atom_id res chain seq x y z
N MET A 1 14.45 -0.43 -0.01
CA MET A 1 13.08 0.09 0.19
C MET A 1 12.93 0.63 1.61
N PRO A 2 12.30 1.79 1.85
CA PRO A 2 12.04 2.29 3.21
C PRO A 2 11.05 1.39 3.97
N LYS A 3 11.25 1.21 5.28
CA LYS A 3 10.33 0.43 6.14
C LYS A 3 8.97 1.12 6.21
N LEU A 4 7.88 0.35 6.22
CA LEU A 4 6.52 0.91 6.31
C LEU A 4 6.28 1.54 7.69
N LEU A 5 5.73 2.76 7.68
CA LEU A 5 5.37 3.52 8.87
C LEU A 5 3.87 3.79 8.84
N ALA A 6 3.15 3.17 9.76
CA ALA A 6 1.73 3.40 9.96
C ALA A 6 1.48 3.96 11.35
N LYS A 7 0.50 4.85 11.44
CA LYS A 7 0.02 5.44 12.68
C LYS A 7 -1.45 5.11 12.82
N VAL A 8 -1.81 4.47 13.93
CA VAL A 8 -3.22 4.23 14.27
C VAL A 8 -3.77 5.50 14.90
N GLU A 9 -4.90 5.99 14.38
CA GLU A 9 -5.63 7.14 14.87
C GLU A 9 -7.06 6.73 15.22
N GLY A 10 -7.62 7.33 16.28
CA GLY A 10 -8.98 7.07 16.73
C GLY A 10 -9.10 5.93 17.75
N THR A 11 -10.26 5.85 18.38
CA THR A 11 -10.58 4.90 19.46
C THR A 11 -12.00 4.37 19.26
N GLY A 12 -12.24 3.10 19.60
CA GLY A 12 -13.56 2.46 19.41
C GLY A 12 -13.92 2.24 17.93
N ASN A 13 -15.18 2.50 17.56
CA ASN A 13 -15.70 2.22 16.21
C ASN A 13 -15.13 3.13 15.09
N GLY A 14 -14.32 4.13 15.44
CA GLY A 14 -13.70 5.07 14.50
C GLY A 14 -12.19 4.88 14.32
N ILE A 15 -11.65 3.71 14.71
CA ILE A 15 -10.22 3.43 14.58
C ILE A 15 -9.83 3.31 13.10
N LYS A 16 -8.76 4.02 12.73
CA LYS A 16 -8.23 4.07 11.37
C LYS A 16 -6.71 4.05 11.41
N THR A 17 -6.11 3.40 10.43
CA THR A 17 -4.67 3.30 10.29
C THR A 17 -4.23 4.21 9.15
N VAL A 18 -3.39 5.20 9.46
CA VAL A 18 -2.84 6.15 8.50
C VAL A 18 -1.44 5.73 8.12
N ILE A 19 -1.21 5.53 6.82
CA ILE A 19 0.11 5.18 6.29
C ILE A 19 0.83 6.48 5.96
N VAL A 20 1.84 6.83 6.75
CA VAL A 20 2.51 8.14 6.68
C VAL A 20 3.50 8.20 5.51
N ASN A 21 4.14 7.07 5.20
CA ASN A 21 5.22 7.02 4.21
C ASN A 21 4.84 6.30 2.90
N ALA A 22 3.54 6.25 2.58
CA ALA A 22 3.04 5.57 1.40
C ALA A 22 3.63 6.14 0.10
N SER A 23 3.80 7.46 0.00
CA SER A 23 4.39 8.11 -1.18
C SER A 23 5.86 7.75 -1.38
N ALA A 24 6.66 7.71 -0.30
CA ALA A 24 8.06 7.30 -0.36
C ALA A 24 8.21 5.84 -0.79
N ILE A 25 7.33 4.96 -0.31
CA ILE A 25 7.25 3.56 -0.72
C ILE A 25 6.88 3.44 -2.20
N ALA A 26 5.83 4.13 -2.62
CA ALA A 26 5.36 4.12 -4.00
C ALA A 26 6.45 4.59 -4.98
N LYS A 27 7.18 5.65 -4.60
CA LYS A 27 8.34 6.15 -5.36
C LYS A 27 9.47 5.13 -5.44
N ALA A 28 9.77 4.41 -4.36
CA ALA A 28 10.77 3.35 -4.36
C ALA A 28 10.37 2.16 -5.24
N LEU A 29 9.07 1.87 -5.36
CA LEU A 29 8.54 0.80 -6.21
C LEU A 29 8.30 1.25 -7.66
N SER A 30 8.52 2.53 -7.99
CA SER A 30 8.14 3.11 -9.30
C SER A 30 6.68 2.80 -9.68
N ARG A 31 5.78 2.89 -8.70
CA ARG A 31 4.34 2.67 -8.84
C ARG A 31 3.56 3.82 -8.25
N PRO A 32 2.35 4.14 -8.77
CA PRO A 32 1.50 5.11 -8.12
C PRO A 32 0.98 4.57 -6.78
N THR A 33 0.90 5.44 -5.78
CA THR A 33 0.49 5.08 -4.42
C THR A 33 -0.92 4.51 -4.35
N THR A 34 -1.78 4.89 -5.30
CA THR A 34 -3.16 4.39 -5.42
C THR A 34 -3.24 2.87 -5.52
N TYR A 35 -2.32 2.21 -6.23
CA TYR A 35 -2.33 0.74 -6.33
C TYR A 35 -2.02 0.07 -5.00
N VAL A 36 -0.99 0.56 -4.30
CA VAL A 36 -0.58 0.01 -3.00
C VAL A 36 -1.70 0.16 -1.97
N THR A 37 -2.29 1.36 -1.88
CA THR A 37 -3.37 1.62 -0.93
C THR A 37 -4.63 0.83 -1.27
N LYS A 38 -4.92 0.58 -2.55
CA LYS A 38 -6.09 -0.19 -2.96
C LYS A 38 -5.91 -1.67 -2.62
N PHE A 39 -4.69 -2.18 -2.78
CA PHE A 39 -4.34 -3.55 -2.41
C PHE A 39 -4.56 -3.79 -0.91
N PHE A 40 -4.14 -2.87 -0.04
CA PHE A 40 -4.43 -2.98 1.39
C PHE A 40 -5.93 -3.04 1.69
N GLY A 41 -6.73 -2.21 1.01
CA GLY A 41 -8.18 -2.26 1.16
C GLY A 41 -8.80 -3.61 0.80
N CYS A 42 -8.34 -4.22 -0.30
CA CYS A 42 -8.81 -5.53 -0.74
C CYS A 42 -8.41 -6.65 0.23
N GLU A 43 -7.13 -6.72 0.63
CA GLU A 43 -6.65 -7.80 1.51
C GLU A 43 -7.19 -7.69 2.94
N LEU A 44 -7.37 -6.46 3.44
CA LEU A 44 -7.90 -6.22 4.79
C LEU A 44 -9.42 -6.18 4.83
N GLY A 45 -10.10 -6.25 3.69
CA GLY A 45 -11.56 -6.10 3.59
C GLY A 45 -12.06 -4.75 4.12
N ALA A 46 -11.24 -3.70 4.01
CA ALA A 46 -11.49 -2.41 4.63
C ALA A 46 -11.67 -1.30 3.60
N GLN A 47 -12.54 -0.34 3.92
CA GLN A 47 -12.64 0.88 3.12
C GLN A 47 -11.37 1.72 3.29
N VAL A 48 -10.86 2.20 2.17
CA VAL A 48 -9.65 3.03 2.08
C VAL A 48 -10.03 4.42 1.58
N GLN A 49 -9.53 5.43 2.27
CA GLN A 49 -9.56 6.82 1.81
C GLN A 49 -8.18 7.22 1.33
N MET A 50 -8.13 7.71 0.08
CA MET A 50 -6.92 8.18 -0.55
C MET A 50 -7.12 9.65 -0.87
N ASN A 51 -6.38 10.53 -0.18
CA ASN A 51 -6.41 11.94 -0.50
C ASN A 51 -5.07 12.34 -1.13
N ALA A 52 -5.04 12.36 -2.47
CA ALA A 52 -3.82 12.60 -3.25
C ALA A 52 -3.25 14.03 -3.10
N LYS A 53 -4.05 14.99 -2.61
CA LYS A 53 -3.60 16.37 -2.39
C LYS A 53 -2.77 16.54 -1.11
N ASP A 54 -3.08 15.74 -0.10
CA ASP A 54 -2.48 15.82 1.24
C ASP A 54 -1.50 14.66 1.51
N ASP A 55 -1.22 13.82 0.51
CA ASP A 55 -0.41 12.60 0.63
C ASP A 55 -0.85 11.68 1.80
N ARG A 56 -2.14 11.74 2.17
CA ARG A 56 -2.68 11.05 3.33
C ARG A 56 -3.50 9.84 2.88
N TYR A 57 -3.04 8.67 3.29
CA TYR A 57 -3.63 7.37 2.95
C TYR A 57 -4.15 6.71 4.22
N ILE A 58 -5.45 6.49 4.29
CA ILE A 58 -6.15 6.03 5.49
C ILE A 58 -6.85 4.71 5.17
N VAL A 59 -6.57 3.69 5.97
CA VAL A 59 -7.24 2.39 5.95
C VAL A 59 -8.11 2.29 7.18
N ASN A 60 -9.40 1.96 7.02
CA ASN A 60 -10.26 1.75 8.18
C ASN A 60 -9.84 0.50 8.96
N GLY A 61 -9.96 0.56 10.29
CA GLY A 61 -9.54 -0.51 11.21
C GLY A 61 -8.18 -0.26 11.85
N SER A 62 -7.88 -1.11 12.84
CA SER A 62 -6.61 -1.13 13.56
C SER A 62 -5.69 -2.17 12.94
N HIS A 63 -4.64 -1.71 12.26
CA HIS A 63 -3.68 -2.60 11.60
C HIS A 63 -2.28 -2.36 12.13
N ASP A 64 -1.65 -3.43 12.60
CA ASP A 64 -0.26 -3.41 13.04
C ASP A 64 0.69 -3.15 11.86
N CYS A 65 1.80 -2.45 12.14
CA CYS A 65 2.83 -2.19 11.13
C CYS A 65 3.38 -3.48 10.52
N GLU A 66 3.57 -4.53 11.32
CA GLU A 66 4.10 -5.82 10.84
C GLU A 66 3.16 -6.50 9.85
N LYS A 67 1.84 -6.47 10.11
CA LYS A 67 0.83 -7.02 9.20
C LYS A 67 0.81 -6.26 7.88
N LEU A 68 0.85 -4.92 7.93
CA LEU A 68 0.90 -4.08 6.74
C LEU A 68 2.18 -4.33 5.93
N GLN A 69 3.30 -4.58 6.61
CA GLN A 69 4.56 -4.89 5.96
C GLN A 69 4.50 -6.26 5.24
N ASN A 70 3.94 -7.29 5.87
CA ASN A 70 3.73 -8.59 5.24
C ASN A 70 2.82 -8.52 3.99
N LEU A 71 1.74 -7.74 4.06
CA LEU A 71 0.86 -7.50 2.92
C LEU A 71 1.59 -6.75 1.79
N LEU A 72 2.43 -5.79 2.15
CA LEU A 72 3.24 -5.06 1.18
C LEU A 72 4.28 -5.98 0.51
N ASP A 73 4.92 -6.88 1.25
CA ASP A 73 5.80 -7.90 0.68
C ASP A 73 5.04 -8.83 -0.29
N ALA A 74 3.80 -9.21 0.05
CA ALA A 74 2.94 -9.97 -0.85
C ALA A 74 2.59 -9.18 -2.13
N PHE A 75 2.34 -7.86 -2.01
CA PHE A 75 2.12 -6.98 -3.16
C PHE A 75 3.34 -6.92 -4.07
N ILE A 76 4.54 -6.76 -3.49
CA ILE A 76 5.79 -6.69 -4.25
C ILE A 76 6.03 -7.99 -5.02
N LYS A 77 5.85 -9.14 -4.36
CA LYS A 77 6.01 -10.46 -5.01
C LYS A 77 5.04 -10.70 -6.16
N ARG A 78 3.80 -10.18 -6.07
CA ARG A 78 2.77 -10.42 -7.09
C ARG A 78 2.76 -9.40 -8.23
N PHE A 79 3.06 -8.13 -7.94
CA PHE A 79 2.82 -7.03 -8.88
C PHE A 79 4.06 -6.23 -9.27
N VAL A 80 5.18 -6.41 -8.56
CA VAL A 80 6.43 -5.67 -8.81
C VAL A 80 7.54 -6.58 -9.31
N LEU A 81 7.75 -7.72 -8.66
CA LEU A 81 8.77 -8.68 -9.07
C LEU A 81 8.33 -9.45 -10.32
N CYS A 82 9.26 -9.61 -11.26
CA CYS A 82 9.04 -10.48 -12.41
C CYS A 82 8.99 -11.95 -11.95
N PRO A 83 7.99 -12.76 -12.34
CA PRO A 83 7.86 -14.14 -11.90
C PRO A 83 8.97 -15.08 -12.39
N ASN A 84 9.80 -14.64 -13.34
CA ASN A 84 10.85 -15.46 -13.94
C ASN A 84 12.27 -15.13 -13.44
N CYS A 85 12.53 -13.88 -13.06
CA CYS A 85 13.89 -13.41 -12.74
C CYS A 85 13.98 -12.53 -11.49
N ASP A 86 12.86 -12.34 -10.77
CA ASP A 86 12.78 -11.52 -9.56
C ASP A 86 13.29 -10.07 -9.72
N ASN A 87 13.36 -9.57 -10.96
CA ASN A 87 13.77 -8.18 -11.20
C ASN A 87 12.61 -7.23 -10.82
N PRO A 88 12.82 -6.23 -9.95
CA PRO A 88 11.78 -5.28 -9.56
C PRO A 88 11.48 -4.19 -10.61
N GLU A 89 12.30 -4.07 -11.65
CA GLU A 89 12.12 -3.07 -12.73
C GLU A 89 11.09 -3.51 -13.79
N THR A 90 9.90 -3.92 -13.34
CA THR A 90 8.80 -4.24 -14.25
C THR A 90 7.99 -2.98 -14.58
N ARG A 91 7.27 -2.98 -15.71
CA ARG A 91 6.29 -1.95 -16.04
C ARG A 91 4.94 -2.59 -16.30
N LEU A 92 3.93 -2.20 -15.52
CA LEU A 92 2.55 -2.59 -15.78
C LEU A 92 2.05 -1.79 -16.99
N VAL A 93 1.70 -2.49 -18.06
CA VAL A 93 1.11 -1.90 -19.27
C VAL A 93 -0.33 -2.41 -19.36
N CYS A 94 -1.30 -1.50 -19.27
CA CYS A 94 -2.69 -1.83 -19.56
C CYS A 94 -2.89 -1.69 -21.07
N LEU A 95 -2.97 -2.82 -21.77
CA LEU A 95 -3.37 -2.84 -23.17
C LEU A 95 -4.89 -2.63 -23.19
N VAL A 96 -5.32 -1.42 -23.55
CA VAL A 96 -6.72 -1.16 -23.92
C VAL A 96 -6.85 -1.68 -25.35
N LEU A 97 -7.54 -2.81 -25.51
CA LEU A 97 -7.95 -3.35 -26.80
C LEU A 97 -9.06 -2.49 -27.41
#